data_AF-A0AAD2DYC9-F1
#
_entry.id   AF-A0AAD2DYC9-F1
#
_cell.length_a   1.000
_cell.length_b   1.000
_cell.length_c   1.000
_cell.angle_alpha   90.00
_cell.angle_beta   90.00
_cell.angle_gamma   90.00
#
_symmetry.space_group_name_H-M   'P 1'
#
loop_
_entity.id
_entity.type
_entity.pdbx_description
1 polymer ?
#
loop_
_entity_poly.entity_id
_entity_poly.type
_entity_poly.pdbx_seq_one_letter_code
_entity_poly.pdbx_strand_id
1 'polypeptide(L)'
;MVAGKRYFGENEDNKEAKHVHELIDEAFSLGVGSNLGDFLPILRWIDYKGHEKNLARLSEKMDAFLQGLIEEHRHNKNGNTMIDHLLSLQESQPEYYTDTIIKWIMTVMLNAGTYTSAATIEWALSVLLNHQAKLERAKAEIDSLVGNDRLVEESDLSKLHYLQAIISETFRLFPAIINKLKLLKHIFRFVDDNSYFFLSNSQRVPSILFPADLLASMNSETYCSLCGFKSPGA
;
A
#
# COMPACT_ATOMS: atom_id res chain seq x y z
N MET A 1 -1.05 -11.85 -10.78
CA MET A 1 -0.14 -11.90 -9.61
C MET A 1 1.17 -11.21 -9.98
N VAL A 2 1.85 -10.54 -9.04
CA VAL A 2 3.09 -9.78 -9.33
C VAL A 2 4.23 -10.70 -9.75
N ALA A 3 4.60 -11.65 -8.90
CA ALA A 3 5.74 -12.57 -9.11
C ALA A 3 5.36 -14.06 -9.14
N GLY A 4 4.06 -14.38 -9.16
CA GLY A 4 3.55 -15.76 -9.16
C GLY A 4 3.77 -16.57 -7.87
N LYS A 5 4.57 -16.07 -6.92
CA LYS A 5 4.83 -16.69 -5.62
C LYS A 5 3.81 -16.28 -4.56
N ARG A 6 3.48 -17.22 -3.66
CA ARG A 6 2.64 -16.99 -2.48
C ARG A 6 3.52 -16.92 -1.24
N TYR A 7 3.50 -15.76 -0.59
CA TYR A 7 4.23 -15.49 0.66
C TYR A 7 3.32 -15.52 1.91
N PHE A 8 2.03 -15.83 1.74
CA PHE A 8 1.02 -15.83 2.81
C PHE A 8 0.27 -17.19 2.78
N GLY A 9 0.13 -17.88 3.92
CA GLY A 9 -0.57 -19.18 4.05
C GLY A 9 -0.01 -20.11 5.15
N GLU A 10 -0.65 -21.28 5.36
CA GLU A 10 -0.41 -22.22 6.50
C GLU A 10 0.98 -22.88 6.58
N ASN A 11 1.95 -22.51 5.75
CA ASN A 11 3.33 -22.99 5.87
C ASN A 11 4.11 -22.07 6.82
N GLU A 12 3.86 -22.18 8.13
CA GLU A 12 4.47 -21.39 9.20
C GLU A 12 6.01 -21.42 9.24
N ASP A 13 6.65 -22.41 8.60
CA ASP A 13 8.11 -22.58 8.57
C ASP A 13 8.81 -21.96 7.34
N ASN A 14 8.10 -21.23 6.48
CA ASN A 14 8.74 -20.59 5.33
C ASN A 14 9.48 -19.30 5.74
N LYS A 15 10.79 -19.42 5.95
CA LYS A 15 11.70 -18.29 6.26
C LYS A 15 11.65 -17.18 5.22
N GLU A 16 11.44 -17.50 3.94
CA GLU A 16 11.33 -16.52 2.86
C GLU A 16 10.04 -15.70 3.00
N ALA A 17 8.91 -16.36 3.27
CA ALA A 17 7.63 -15.71 3.54
C ALA A 17 7.73 -14.75 4.72
N LYS A 18 8.27 -15.21 5.86
CA LYS A 18 8.46 -14.38 7.04
C LYS A 18 9.32 -13.15 6.75
N HIS A 19 10.41 -13.33 5.99
CA HIS A 19 11.27 -12.22 5.59
C HIS A 19 10.53 -11.19 4.72
N VAL A 20 9.74 -11.64 3.74
CA VAL A 20 8.93 -10.76 2.88
C VAL A 20 7.88 -9.99 3.69
N HIS A 21 7.23 -10.66 4.64
CA HIS A 21 6.31 -10.02 5.58
C HIS A 21 6.99 -8.91 6.38
N GLU A 22 8.14 -9.19 6.99
CA GLU A 22 8.91 -8.22 7.77
C GLU A 22 9.34 -7.02 6.91
N LEU A 23 9.77 -7.25 5.66
CA LEU A 23 10.15 -6.19 4.73
C LEU A 23 8.98 -5.28 4.36
N ILE A 24 7.82 -5.87 4.07
CA ILE A 24 6.60 -5.14 3.71
C ILE A 24 6.17 -4.29 4.92
N ASP A 25 6.07 -4.88 6.11
CA ASP A 25 5.68 -4.17 7.34
C ASP A 25 6.65 -3.05 7.74
N GLU A 26 7.96 -3.25 7.57
CA GLU A 26 8.98 -2.21 7.79
C GLU A 26 8.80 -1.06 6.77
N ALA A 27 8.57 -1.37 5.49
CA ALA A 27 8.33 -0.39 4.44
C ALA A 27 7.11 0.48 4.70
N PHE A 28 6.05 -0.11 5.20
CA PHE A 28 4.84 0.65 5.55
C PHE A 28 5.02 1.51 6.78
N SER A 29 5.65 0.97 7.82
CA SER A 29 5.87 1.70 9.07
C SER A 29 6.73 2.94 8.84
N LEU A 30 7.73 2.85 7.95
CA LEU A 30 8.59 3.97 7.59
C LEU A 30 7.98 4.89 6.52
N GLY A 31 7.22 4.35 5.55
CA GLY A 31 6.61 5.12 4.46
C GLY A 31 5.35 5.91 4.86
N VAL A 32 4.59 5.42 5.84
CA VAL A 32 3.45 6.15 6.44
C VAL A 32 3.86 6.93 7.69
N GLY A 33 5.01 6.59 8.28
CA GLY A 33 5.63 7.34 9.37
C GLY A 33 6.11 8.69 8.88
N SER A 34 5.45 9.76 9.32
CA SER A 34 5.90 11.14 9.12
C SER A 34 7.30 11.34 9.68
N ASN A 35 8.29 11.63 8.83
CA ASN A 35 9.54 12.21 9.32
C ASN A 35 9.22 13.62 9.83
N LEU A 36 9.51 13.90 11.11
CA LEU A 36 9.28 15.24 11.66
C LEU A 36 10.08 16.31 10.90
N GLY A 37 11.20 15.93 10.27
CA GLY A 37 11.96 16.81 9.37
C GLY A 37 11.18 17.29 8.15
N ASP A 38 10.20 16.51 7.65
CA ASP A 38 9.36 16.92 6.52
C ASP A 38 8.36 18.02 6.90
N PHE A 39 7.99 18.11 8.18
CA PHE A 39 7.05 19.10 8.71
C PHE A 39 7.75 20.29 9.38
N LEU A 40 8.92 20.04 9.98
CA LEU A 40 9.70 21.02 10.72
C LEU A 40 11.09 21.14 10.08
N PRO A 41 11.32 22.16 9.22
CA PRO A 41 12.58 22.31 8.48
C PRO A 41 13.84 22.31 9.35
N ILE A 42 13.74 22.79 10.60
CA ILE A 42 14.87 22.82 11.54
C ILE A 42 15.33 21.42 11.98
N LEU A 43 14.44 20.43 11.91
CA LEU A 43 14.76 19.04 12.25
C LEU A 43 15.37 18.27 11.08
N ARG A 44 15.42 18.83 9.85
CA ARG A 44 16.08 18.16 8.70
C ARG A 44 17.58 17.95 8.89
N TRP A 45 18.21 18.74 9.77
CA TRP A 45 19.66 18.63 10.02
C TRP A 45 20.00 17.52 11.01
N ILE A 46 18.99 16.93 11.66
CA ILE A 46 19.15 15.89 12.66
C ILE A 46 18.31 14.69 12.19
N ASP A 47 18.98 13.56 11.94
CA ASP A 47 18.30 12.30 11.64
C ASP A 47 17.58 11.77 12.89
N TYR A 48 16.44 12.38 13.20
CA TYR A 48 15.66 12.14 14.41
C TYR A 48 15.16 10.69 14.39
N LYS A 49 15.60 9.91 15.39
CA LYS A 49 15.35 8.46 15.51
C LYS A 49 15.94 7.59 14.39
N GLY A 50 16.87 8.10 13.58
CA GLY A 50 17.53 7.31 12.55
C GLY A 50 16.64 6.96 11.37
N HIS A 51 15.61 7.76 11.08
CA HIS A 51 14.62 7.48 10.03
C HIS A 51 15.29 7.35 8.65
N GLU A 52 16.21 8.25 8.30
CA GLU A 52 16.92 8.21 7.01
C GLU A 52 17.81 6.97 6.90
N LYS A 53 18.55 6.65 7.96
CA LYS A 53 19.39 5.43 8.00
C LYS A 53 18.57 4.15 7.89
N ASN A 54 17.42 4.10 8.55
CA ASN A 54 16.52 2.95 8.49
C ASN A 54 15.90 2.80 7.10
N LEU A 55 15.50 3.91 6.47
CA LEU A 55 15.01 3.92 5.08
C LEU A 55 16.08 3.45 4.10
N ALA A 56 17.32 3.93 4.22
CA ALA A 56 18.41 3.49 3.35
C ALA A 56 18.65 1.98 3.47
N ARG A 57 18.73 1.46 4.70
CA ARG A 57 18.89 0.02 4.97
C ARG A 57 17.74 -0.80 4.43
N LEU A 58 16.50 -0.32 4.57
CA LEU A 58 15.32 -0.99 4.03
C LEU A 58 15.34 -0.98 2.50
N SER A 59 15.71 0.14 1.89
CA SER A 59 15.82 0.30 0.43
C SER A 59 16.79 -0.71 -0.15
N GLU A 60 17.98 -0.89 0.46
CA GLU A 60 18.95 -1.91 0.05
C GLU A 60 18.38 -3.34 0.10
N LYS A 61 17.68 -3.69 1.19
CA LYS A 61 17.06 -5.01 1.32
C LYS A 61 15.95 -5.24 0.30
N MET A 62 15.10 -4.23 0.10
CA MET A 62 14.00 -4.29 -0.86
C MET A 62 14.54 -4.40 -2.30
N ASP A 63 15.57 -3.62 -2.64
CA ASP A 63 16.23 -3.68 -3.93
C ASP A 63 16.80 -5.07 -4.22
N ALA A 64 17.53 -5.64 -3.25
CA ALA A 64 18.08 -6.99 -3.36
C ALA A 64 16.99 -8.06 -3.55
N PHE A 65 15.88 -7.94 -2.80
CA PHE A 65 14.74 -8.84 -2.93
C PHE A 65 14.09 -8.75 -4.32
N LEU A 66 13.77 -7.54 -4.78
CA LEU A 66 13.12 -7.34 -6.08
C LEU A 66 14.04 -7.73 -7.25
N GLN A 67 15.34 -7.46 -7.13
CA GLN A 67 16.33 -7.90 -8.11
C GLN A 67 16.38 -9.43 -8.21
N GLY A 68 16.32 -10.13 -7.07
CA GLY A 68 16.23 -11.59 -7.04
C GLY A 68 15.00 -12.13 -7.79
N LEU A 69 13.84 -11.48 -7.61
CA LEU A 69 12.62 -11.85 -8.34
C LEU A 69 12.73 -11.61 -9.84
N ILE A 70 13.31 -10.49 -10.26
CA ILE A 70 13.55 -10.19 -11.68
C ILE A 70 14.44 -11.26 -12.30
N GLU A 71 15.53 -11.61 -11.64
CA GLU A 71 16.50 -12.57 -12.17
C GLU A 71 15.89 -13.97 -12.29
N GLU A 72 15.08 -14.39 -11.32
CA GLU A 72 14.35 -15.66 -11.39
C GLU A 72 13.40 -15.73 -12.60
N HIS A 73 12.67 -14.65 -12.89
CA HIS A 73 11.77 -14.60 -14.04
C HIS A 73 12.52 -14.52 -15.38
N ARG A 74 13.71 -13.87 -15.41
CA ARG A 74 14.58 -13.91 -16.60
C ARG A 74 15.04 -15.32 -16.95
N HIS A 75 15.32 -16.14 -15.94
CA HIS A 75 15.69 -17.54 -16.12
C HIS A 75 14.50 -18.43 -16.49
N ASN A 76 13.27 -18.05 -16.11
CA ASN A 76 12.06 -18.83 -16.34
C ASN A 76 11.08 -18.10 -17.28
N LYS A 77 11.35 -18.15 -18.59
CA LYS A 77 10.61 -17.41 -19.64
C LYS A 77 9.17 -17.85 -19.90
N ASN A 78 8.60 -18.76 -19.11
CA ASN A 78 7.26 -19.33 -19.34
C ASN A 78 6.21 -18.90 -18.29
N GLY A 79 6.45 -17.80 -17.58
CA GLY A 79 5.49 -17.26 -16.62
C GLY A 79 4.39 -16.39 -17.25
N ASN A 80 3.29 -16.21 -16.52
CA ASN A 80 2.22 -15.25 -16.84
C ASN A 80 1.99 -14.30 -15.66
N THR A 81 3.08 -13.72 -15.17
CA THR A 81 3.11 -12.77 -14.05
C THR A 81 3.30 -11.35 -14.56
N MET A 82 3.08 -10.36 -13.70
CA MET A 82 3.37 -8.96 -14.05
C MET A 82 4.84 -8.77 -14.42
N ILE A 83 5.76 -9.44 -13.71
CA ILE A 83 7.20 -9.35 -14.00
C ILE A 83 7.49 -9.89 -15.40
N ASP A 84 6.88 -11.02 -15.80
CA ASP A 84 7.06 -11.59 -17.14
C ASP A 84 6.62 -10.60 -18.23
N HIS A 85 5.46 -9.95 -18.04
CA HIS A 85 4.96 -8.95 -18.97
C HIS A 85 5.86 -7.71 -19.03
N LEU A 86 6.38 -7.24 -17.89
CA LEU A 86 7.31 -6.10 -17.85
C LEU A 86 8.67 -6.44 -18.48
N LEU A 87 9.16 -7.66 -18.31
CA LEU A 87 10.40 -8.15 -18.95
C LEU A 87 10.22 -8.31 -20.46
N SER A 88 9.07 -8.80 -20.92
CA SER A 88 8.70 -8.79 -22.34
C SER A 88 8.70 -7.37 -22.93
N LEU A 89 8.13 -6.40 -22.20
CA LEU A 89 8.17 -5.00 -22.61
C LEU A 89 9.59 -4.43 -22.65
N GLN A 90 10.45 -4.83 -21.71
CA GLN A 90 11.87 -4.49 -21.70
C GLN A 90 12.62 -4.97 -22.95
N GLU A 91 12.27 -6.13 -23.52
CA GLU A 91 12.87 -6.58 -24.79
C GLU A 91 12.51 -5.65 -25.97
N SER A 92 11.31 -5.06 -25.96
CA SER A 92 10.83 -4.17 -27.03
C SER A 92 11.16 -2.68 -26.82
N GLN A 93 11.25 -2.24 -25.57
CA GLN A 93 11.36 -0.83 -25.15
C GLN A 93 12.33 -0.71 -23.95
N PRO A 94 13.62 -1.08 -24.13
CA PRO A 94 14.58 -1.18 -23.02
C PRO A 94 14.86 0.16 -22.33
N GLU A 95 14.68 1.29 -23.03
CA GLU A 95 14.87 2.63 -22.46
C GLU A 95 13.78 2.99 -21.44
N TYR A 96 12.57 2.43 -21.59
CA TYR A 96 11.42 2.71 -20.73
C TYR A 96 11.22 1.68 -19.62
N TYR A 97 11.67 0.45 -19.82
CA TYR A 97 11.51 -0.65 -18.85
C TYR A 97 12.86 -1.09 -18.33
N THR A 98 13.64 -0.16 -17.77
CA THR A 98 14.88 -0.50 -17.06
C THR A 98 14.58 -1.31 -15.80
N ASP A 99 15.54 -2.10 -15.31
CA ASP A 99 15.38 -2.88 -14.07
C ASP A 99 14.92 -1.98 -12.91
N THR A 100 15.43 -0.76 -12.83
CA THR A 100 15.00 0.24 -11.84
C THR A 100 13.52 0.59 -11.95
N ILE A 101 13.02 0.82 -13.18
CA ILE A 101 11.60 1.13 -13.40
C ILE A 101 10.72 -0.08 -13.09
N ILE A 102 11.13 -1.28 -13.50
CA ILE A 102 10.41 -2.52 -13.20
C ILE A 102 10.33 -2.73 -11.68
N LYS A 103 11.44 -2.60 -10.95
CA LYS A 103 11.48 -2.67 -9.48
C LYS A 103 10.57 -1.62 -8.83
N TRP A 104 10.52 -0.41 -9.39
CA TRP A 104 9.64 0.64 -8.89
C TRP A 104 8.16 0.29 -9.09
N ILE A 105 7.77 -0.18 -10.28
CA ILE A 105 6.40 -0.63 -10.55
C ILE A 105 6.02 -1.77 -9.60
N MET A 106 6.91 -2.73 -9.38
CA MET A 106 6.71 -3.82 -8.42
C MET A 106 6.46 -3.28 -7.01
N THR A 107 7.29 -2.35 -6.55
CA THR A 107 7.17 -1.70 -5.24
C THR A 107 5.82 -1.00 -5.07
N VAL A 108 5.40 -0.21 -6.06
CA VAL A 108 4.12 0.52 -6.02
C VAL A 108 2.96 -0.46 -5.96
N MET A 109 2.97 -1.50 -6.79
CA MET A 109 1.90 -2.50 -6.82
C MET A 109 1.79 -3.29 -5.52
N LEU A 110 2.92 -3.68 -4.92
CA LEU A 110 2.93 -4.39 -3.63
C LEU A 110 2.40 -3.50 -2.49
N ASN A 111 2.86 -2.25 -2.40
CA ASN A 111 2.43 -1.33 -1.35
C ASN A 111 0.95 -0.94 -1.50
N ALA A 112 0.55 -0.50 -2.70
CA ALA A 112 -0.81 -0.04 -2.94
C ALA A 112 -1.83 -1.19 -2.81
N GLY A 113 -1.48 -2.38 -3.30
CA GLY A 113 -2.38 -3.54 -3.29
C GLY A 113 -2.56 -4.17 -1.91
N THR A 114 -1.51 -4.26 -1.10
CA THR A 114 -1.54 -5.00 0.17
C THR A 114 -2.31 -4.25 1.25
N TYR A 115 -1.92 -3.01 1.54
CA TYR A 115 -2.45 -2.29 2.70
C TYR A 115 -3.87 -1.78 2.51
N THR A 116 -4.18 -1.28 1.31
CA THR A 116 -5.50 -0.69 1.05
C THR A 116 -6.60 -1.76 1.06
N SER A 117 -6.32 -2.93 0.48
CA SER A 117 -7.24 -4.06 0.47
C SER A 117 -7.41 -4.66 1.86
N ALA A 118 -6.31 -4.90 2.59
CA ALA A 118 -6.35 -5.41 3.96
C ALA A 118 -7.16 -4.49 4.89
N ALA A 119 -6.88 -3.17 4.86
CA ALA A 119 -7.63 -2.20 5.67
C ALA A 119 -9.12 -2.16 5.29
N THR A 120 -9.45 -2.27 4.00
CA THR A 120 -10.86 -2.28 3.55
C THR A 120 -11.58 -3.53 4.06
N ILE A 121 -10.94 -4.70 4.00
CA ILE A 121 -11.50 -5.96 4.52
C ILE A 121 -11.66 -5.88 6.04
N GLU A 122 -10.67 -5.36 6.75
CA GLU A 122 -10.72 -5.16 8.20
C GLU A 122 -11.93 -4.29 8.59
N TRP A 123 -12.13 -3.15 7.92
CA TRP A 123 -13.29 -2.30 8.16
C TRP A 123 -14.61 -2.98 7.79
N ALA A 124 -14.68 -3.66 6.64
CA ALA A 124 -15.89 -4.37 6.22
C ALA A 124 -16.31 -5.42 7.26
N LEU A 125 -15.37 -6.26 7.69
CA LEU A 125 -15.62 -7.30 8.70
C LEU A 125 -15.99 -6.68 10.05
N SER A 126 -15.27 -5.64 10.48
CA SER A 126 -15.57 -4.94 11.74
C SER A 126 -17.00 -4.39 11.75
N VAL A 127 -17.45 -3.78 10.65
CA VAL A 127 -18.81 -3.23 10.56
C VAL A 127 -19.85 -4.34 10.54
N LEU A 128 -19.61 -5.42 9.78
CA LEU A 128 -20.54 -6.54 9.66
C LEU A 128 -20.71 -7.29 10.99
N LEU A 129 -19.63 -7.53 11.73
CA LEU A 129 -19.66 -8.17 13.05
C LEU A 129 -20.44 -7.34 14.07
N ASN A 130 -20.46 -6.02 13.92
CA ASN A 130 -21.29 -5.12 14.73
C ASN A 130 -22.76 -5.03 14.26
N HIS A 131 -23.11 -5.63 13.12
CA HIS A 131 -24.46 -5.56 12.52
C HIS A 131 -24.93 -6.95 12.05
N GLN A 132 -25.16 -7.87 13.00
CA GLN A 132 -25.46 -9.28 12.70
C GLN A 132 -26.57 -9.48 11.66
N ALA A 133 -27.67 -8.71 11.73
CA ALA A 133 -28.77 -8.83 10.77
C ALA A 133 -28.35 -8.54 9.30
N LYS A 134 -27.39 -7.62 9.09
CA LYS A 134 -26.83 -7.33 7.76
C LYS A 134 -25.90 -8.45 7.30
N LEU A 135 -25.10 -8.99 8.21
CA LEU A 135 -24.22 -10.14 7.93
C LEU A 135 -25.04 -11.38 7.52
N GLU A 136 -26.08 -11.73 8.26
CA GLU A 136 -26.94 -12.87 7.93
C GLU A 136 -27.66 -12.69 6.58
N ARG A 137 -28.07 -11.46 6.26
CA ARG A 137 -28.63 -11.15 4.94
C ARG A 137 -27.61 -11.33 3.80
N ALA A 138 -26.35 -10.94 4.02
CA ALA A 138 -25.28 -11.13 3.03
C ALA A 138 -24.98 -12.61 2.81
N LYS A 139 -24.94 -13.41 3.88
CA LYS A 139 -24.80 -14.88 3.78
C LYS A 139 -25.97 -15.49 3.00
N ALA A 140 -27.21 -15.14 3.36
CA ALA A 140 -28.39 -15.64 2.66
C ALA A 140 -28.39 -15.29 1.16
N GLU A 141 -27.91 -14.10 0.77
CA GLU A 141 -27.74 -13.73 -0.64
C GLU A 141 -26.76 -14.68 -1.34
N ILE A 142 -25.58 -14.93 -0.74
CA ILE A 142 -24.57 -15.84 -1.28
C ILE A 142 -25.11 -17.27 -1.38
N ASP A 143 -25.70 -17.79 -0.31
CA ASP A 143 -26.24 -19.15 -0.25
C ASP A 143 -27.34 -19.36 -1.31
N SER A 144 -28.16 -18.33 -1.57
CA SER A 144 -29.25 -18.42 -2.54
C SER A 144 -28.80 -18.35 -3.99
N LEU A 145 -27.74 -17.58 -4.31
CA LEU A 145 -27.32 -17.29 -5.68
C LEU A 145 -26.13 -18.13 -6.14
N VAL A 146 -25.25 -18.52 -5.21
CA VAL A 146 -24.03 -19.30 -5.47
C VAL A 146 -24.19 -20.74 -4.97
N GLY A 147 -24.89 -20.92 -3.84
CA GLY A 147 -25.01 -22.22 -3.17
C GLY A 147 -23.79 -22.55 -2.31
N ASN A 148 -23.77 -23.77 -1.76
CA ASN A 148 -22.74 -24.24 -0.83
C ASN A 148 -21.74 -25.22 -1.45
N ASP A 149 -21.89 -25.54 -2.74
CA ASP A 149 -21.09 -26.57 -3.42
C ASP A 149 -19.76 -26.03 -3.97
N ARG A 150 -19.59 -24.71 -4.04
CA ARG A 150 -18.39 -24.05 -4.54
C ARG A 150 -18.15 -22.68 -3.91
N LEU A 151 -16.93 -22.17 -4.05
CA LEU A 151 -16.60 -20.79 -3.67
C LEU A 151 -17.18 -19.78 -4.66
N VAL A 152 -17.33 -18.53 -4.19
CA VAL A 152 -17.74 -17.39 -5.02
C VAL A 152 -16.69 -17.12 -6.09
N GLU A 153 -17.14 -16.94 -7.33
CA GLU A 153 -16.29 -16.59 -8.48
C GLU A 153 -16.60 -15.17 -8.97
N GLU A 154 -15.70 -14.60 -9.77
CA GLU A 154 -15.84 -13.23 -10.29
C GLU A 154 -17.13 -13.05 -11.13
N SER A 155 -17.55 -14.09 -11.86
CA SER A 155 -18.80 -14.07 -12.63
C SER A 155 -20.06 -13.92 -11.77
N ASP A 156 -20.01 -14.36 -10.51
CA ASP A 156 -21.14 -14.27 -9.59
C ASP A 156 -21.33 -12.87 -9.01
N LEU A 157 -20.26 -12.06 -8.99
CA LEU A 157 -20.29 -10.73 -8.38
C LEU A 157 -21.40 -9.86 -8.96
N SER A 158 -21.71 -10.02 -10.25
CA SER A 158 -22.80 -9.29 -10.93
C SER A 158 -24.18 -9.54 -10.32
N LYS A 159 -24.40 -10.66 -9.64
CA LYS A 159 -25.67 -11.06 -9.02
C LYS A 159 -25.74 -10.69 -7.53
N LEU A 160 -24.59 -10.54 -6.87
CA LEU A 160 -24.48 -10.29 -5.43
C LEU A 160 -24.64 -8.78 -5.10
N HIS A 161 -25.81 -8.23 -5.38
CA HIS A 161 -26.07 -6.79 -5.27
C HIS A 161 -25.99 -6.28 -3.83
N TYR A 162 -26.43 -7.06 -2.84
CA TYR A 162 -26.36 -6.67 -1.45
C TYR A 162 -24.92 -6.67 -0.94
N LEU A 163 -24.11 -7.66 -1.32
CA LEU A 163 -22.68 -7.68 -1.04
C LEU A 163 -21.97 -6.46 -1.66
N GLN A 164 -22.28 -6.12 -2.92
CA GLN A 164 -21.75 -4.91 -3.56
C GLN A 164 -22.16 -3.62 -2.82
N ALA A 165 -23.40 -3.56 -2.32
CA ALA A 165 -23.87 -2.43 -1.51
C ALA A 165 -23.10 -2.32 -0.19
N ILE A 166 -22.80 -3.45 0.48
CA ILE A 166 -21.95 -3.48 1.68
C ILE A 166 -20.56 -2.94 1.37
N ILE A 167 -19.92 -3.41 0.29
CA ILE A 167 -18.58 -2.94 -0.11
C ILE A 167 -18.61 -1.43 -0.38
N SER A 168 -19.61 -0.95 -1.11
CA SER A 168 -19.79 0.47 -1.42
C SER A 168 -19.99 1.31 -0.15
N GLU A 169 -20.78 0.81 0.80
CA GLU A 169 -21.02 1.48 2.07
C GLU A 169 -19.77 1.49 2.96
N THR A 170 -18.98 0.41 2.95
CA THR A 170 -17.67 0.36 3.62
C THR A 170 -16.75 1.42 3.05
N PHE A 171 -16.67 1.58 1.72
CA PHE A 171 -15.86 2.64 1.12
C PHE A 171 -16.38 4.05 1.48
N ARG A 172 -17.70 4.24 1.57
CA ARG A 172 -18.31 5.52 1.95
C ARG A 172 -18.01 5.90 3.40
N LEU A 173 -18.08 4.95 4.32
CA LEU A 173 -17.86 5.16 5.76
C LEU A 173 -16.38 5.14 6.15
N PHE A 174 -15.62 4.22 5.55
CA PHE A 174 -14.24 3.92 5.90
C PHE A 174 -13.30 3.92 4.68
N PRO A 175 -13.07 5.08 4.06
CA PRO A 175 -12.06 5.19 3.01
C PRO A 175 -10.68 4.83 3.57
N ALA A 176 -10.06 3.77 3.02
CA ALA A 176 -8.84 3.13 3.53
C ALA A 176 -7.68 4.13 3.76
N ILE A 177 -7.57 5.15 2.91
CA ILE A 177 -6.49 6.15 2.97
C ILE A 177 -6.71 7.16 4.10
N ILE A 178 -7.95 7.56 4.38
CA ILE A 178 -8.25 8.71 5.26
C ILE A 178 -8.31 8.31 6.73
N ASN A 179 -8.73 7.09 7.06
CA ASN A 179 -8.90 6.70 8.46
C ASN A 179 -7.57 6.43 9.20
N LYS A 180 -6.51 6.05 8.50
CA LYS A 180 -5.17 5.97 9.11
C LYS A 180 -4.57 7.37 9.36
N LEU A 181 -4.96 8.37 8.57
CA LEU A 181 -4.63 9.79 8.77
C LEU A 181 -5.45 10.46 9.91
N LYS A 182 -6.65 9.95 10.25
CA LYS A 182 -7.40 10.43 11.43
C LYS A 182 -6.71 10.08 12.75
N LEU A 183 -5.95 8.99 12.81
CA LEU A 183 -5.10 8.64 13.95
C LEU A 183 -3.95 9.63 14.15
N LEU A 184 -3.43 10.23 13.06
CA LEU A 184 -2.43 11.29 13.13
C LEU A 184 -2.98 12.60 13.71
N LYS A 185 -4.30 12.87 13.62
CA LYS A 185 -4.90 14.03 14.32
C LYS A 185 -4.77 13.94 15.85
N HIS A 186 -4.71 12.74 16.43
CA HIS A 186 -4.47 12.58 17.87
C HIS A 186 -3.00 12.79 18.24
N ILE A 187 -2.06 12.49 17.34
CA ILE A 187 -0.63 12.75 17.54
C ILE A 187 -0.34 14.26 17.49
N PHE A 188 -1.00 15.01 16.59
CA PHE A 188 -0.86 16.47 16.54
C PHE A 188 -1.52 17.20 17.73
N ARG A 189 -2.55 16.63 18.37
CA ARG A 189 -3.09 17.18 19.63
C ARG A 189 -2.12 17.11 20.81
N PHE A 190 -1.06 16.30 20.74
CA PHE A 190 -0.05 16.25 21.80
C PHE A 190 0.94 17.43 21.74
N VAL A 191 0.94 18.20 20.64
CA VAL A 191 1.82 19.36 20.44
C VAL A 191 1.09 20.69 20.76
N ASP A 192 -0.20 20.64 21.12
CA ASP A 192 -1.06 21.83 21.24
C ASP A 192 -1.24 22.41 22.66
N ASP A 193 -0.43 22.03 23.64
CA ASP A 193 -0.52 22.63 24.98
C ASP A 193 0.41 23.83 25.22
N ASN A 194 1.19 24.28 24.22
CA ASN A 194 1.82 25.60 24.29
C ASN A 194 2.10 26.19 22.90
N SER A 195 1.35 27.25 22.58
CA SER A 195 1.56 28.24 21.50
C SER A 195 0.70 28.04 20.25
N TYR A 196 -0.40 28.79 20.21
CA TYR A 196 -1.25 29.04 19.04
C TYR A 196 -0.44 29.51 17.82
N PHE A 197 -0.50 28.74 16.71
CA PHE A 197 -0.27 29.26 15.37
C PHE A 197 -1.44 28.85 14.47
N PHE A 198 -2.42 29.74 14.34
CA PHE A 198 -3.45 29.66 13.32
C PHE A 198 -2.83 29.92 11.95
N LEU A 199 -2.65 28.88 11.13
CA LEU A 199 -2.53 29.09 9.69
C LEU A 199 -3.93 29.18 9.08
N SER A 200 -4.43 30.41 9.07
CA SER A 200 -5.42 30.87 8.10
C SER A 200 -4.84 30.73 6.70
N ASN A 201 -5.18 29.65 5.99
CA ASN A 201 -5.39 29.77 4.56
C ASN A 201 -6.52 28.86 4.09
N SER A 202 -7.55 29.51 3.60
CA SER A 202 -8.80 28.94 3.11
C SER A 202 -8.55 28.18 1.81
N GLN A 203 -8.60 26.84 1.85
CA GLN A 203 -9.22 26.08 0.79
C GLN A 203 -10.12 24.99 1.39
N ARG A 204 -11.43 25.17 1.20
CA ARG A 204 -12.43 24.11 1.38
C ARG A 204 -12.01 22.93 0.52
N VAL A 205 -11.82 21.76 1.11
CA VAL A 205 -11.60 20.51 0.39
C VAL A 205 -12.95 20.02 -0.14
N PRO A 206 -13.21 20.02 -1.45
CA PRO A 206 -14.34 19.30 -2.00
C PRO A 206 -13.99 17.82 -2.15
N SER A 207 -15.05 17.03 -2.04
CA SER A 207 -15.19 15.60 -2.17
C SER A 207 -14.45 14.97 -3.36
N ILE A 208 -13.84 13.81 -3.11
CA ILE A 208 -13.50 12.77 -4.11
C ILE A 208 -12.71 13.29 -5.31
N LEU A 209 -11.41 13.48 -5.12
CA LEU A 209 -10.43 13.33 -6.18
C LEU A 209 -9.14 12.89 -5.52
N PHE A 210 -8.52 11.83 -6.04
CA PHE A 210 -7.13 11.50 -5.71
C PHE A 210 -6.32 12.79 -5.83
N PRO A 211 -5.72 13.32 -4.74
CA PRO A 211 -4.87 14.48 -4.90
C PRO A 211 -3.63 13.97 -5.63
N ALA A 212 -3.42 14.47 -6.84
CA ALA A 212 -2.08 14.57 -7.43
C ALA A 212 -1.09 15.23 -6.44
N ASP A 213 -1.61 15.94 -5.44
CA ASP A 213 -0.87 16.55 -4.35
C ASP A 213 -0.25 15.56 -3.34
N LEU A 214 -0.69 14.29 -3.27
CA LEU A 214 -0.01 13.30 -2.42
C LEU A 214 1.34 12.86 -3.03
N LEU A 215 1.46 12.94 -4.36
CA LEU A 215 2.74 12.83 -5.07
C LEU A 215 3.49 14.17 -5.06
N ALA A 216 2.79 15.31 -5.08
CA ALA A 216 3.44 16.63 -5.06
C ALA A 216 3.94 17.06 -3.67
N SER A 217 3.42 16.48 -2.57
CA SER A 217 3.92 16.74 -1.21
C SER A 217 5.07 15.81 -0.81
N MET A 218 5.34 14.77 -1.60
CA MET A 218 6.61 14.05 -1.51
C MET A 218 7.64 14.97 -2.16
N ASN A 219 8.39 15.71 -1.34
CA ASN A 219 9.51 16.47 -1.85
C ASN A 219 10.42 15.49 -2.65
N SER A 220 11.09 15.99 -3.70
CA SER A 220 11.87 15.14 -4.60
C SER A 220 12.95 14.34 -3.87
N GLU A 221 13.39 14.78 -2.69
CA GLU A 221 14.37 14.10 -1.85
C GLU A 221 13.77 12.90 -1.09
N THR A 222 12.56 13.02 -0.54
CA THR A 222 11.83 11.93 0.12
C THR A 222 11.38 10.90 -0.92
N TYR A 223 11.01 11.35 -2.12
CA TYR A 223 10.75 10.48 -3.25
C TYR A 223 12.02 9.76 -3.73
N CYS A 224 13.15 10.48 -3.87
CA CYS A 224 14.45 9.89 -4.21
C CYS A 224 14.96 8.92 -3.15
N SER A 225 14.82 9.22 -1.86
CA SER A 225 15.20 8.33 -0.75
C SER A 225 14.33 7.07 -0.67
N LEU A 226 13.03 7.18 -0.91
CA LEU A 226 12.15 6.02 -1.05
C LEU A 226 12.44 5.20 -2.33
N CYS A 227 12.99 5.84 -3.36
CA CYS A 227 13.32 5.21 -4.65
C CYS A 227 14.81 4.82 -4.81
N GLY A 228 15.64 4.97 -3.77
CA GLY A 228 17.08 4.65 -3.82
C GLY A 228 17.92 5.51 -4.78
N PHE A 229 17.40 6.64 -5.27
CA PHE A 229 18.14 7.57 -6.13
C PHE A 229 18.93 8.57 -5.28
N LYS A 230 20.22 8.73 -5.57
CA LYS A 230 20.97 9.91 -5.10
C LYS A 230 20.39 11.15 -5.79
N SER A 231 20.04 12.16 -5.01
CA SER A 231 19.70 13.49 -5.55
C SER A 231 20.83 13.98 -6.46
N PRO A 232 20.56 14.40 -7.70
CA PRO A 232 21.58 15.01 -8.54
C PRO A 232 21.88 16.42 -8.01
N GLY A 233 22.90 16.50 -7.15
CA GLY A 233 23.54 17.76 -6.75
C GLY A 233 23.06 18.32 -5.42
N ALA A 234 23.83 18.03 -4.36
CA ALA A 234 24.17 18.95 -3.28
C ALA A 234 25.60 18.62 -2.81
#